data_AF-A0A444YW65-F1
#
_entry.id   AF-A0A444YW65-F1
#
_cell.length_a   1.000
_cell.length_b   1.000
_cell.length_c   1.000
_cell.angle_alpha   90.00
_cell.angle_beta   90.00
_cell.angle_gamma   90.00
#
_symmetry.space_group_name_H-M   'P 1'
#
loop_
_entity.id
_entity.type
_entity.pdbx_description
1 polymer ?
#
loop_
_entity_poly.entity_id
_entity_poly.type
_entity_poly.pdbx_seq_one_letter_code
_entity_poly.pdbx_strand_id
1 'polypeptide(L)'
;MADVTPSSVVSPGSTFDLGAFVGDLNVEDDLGSDDVSLEGLQQELEECKNDEVVANILSKGTKLRDYTKGVENDLRKVELDSIQDYIKESDNLVSLHDQIRDCDSILSHMETLLSGFQAEIGSISSDIKILQEKSMDMGLRLKNRKVAESKLAKFVEDIIVPPRMVDILVDGEVNEEYLRTLETLSKKLKFVEVDPMVKASKALKDVQPELEKLRQKAVSKVFDFIVQKLYALRKPKTNIQILQQNVLLKYKYVITFLKEHGKEIYNEVRAAYIDTMNKVLSAHFRAYIQALEKLQLDIATAEDLIGVETRSSGLFTRAREPLKNRSAVFALGDRINIIKGIEEPALIPHIAEASSLKYPYEVLFRSLQKLLMDTATSEYTTVFCTS
;
A
#
# COMPACT_ATOMS: atom_id res chain seq x y z
N MET A 1 -13.78 -5.82 -39.75
CA MET A 1 -13.28 -6.71 -40.82
C MET A 1 -13.78 -8.09 -40.44
N ALA A 2 -14.92 -8.48 -41.00
CA ALA A 2 -15.03 -9.41 -42.13
C ALA A 2 -14.55 -10.80 -41.65
N ASP A 3 -15.34 -11.85 -41.61
CA ASP A 3 -16.33 -12.35 -42.56
C ASP A 3 -17.10 -13.50 -41.85
N VAL A 4 -17.99 -14.20 -42.55
CA VAL A 4 -18.60 -15.53 -42.27
C VAL A 4 -20.13 -15.48 -42.30
N THR A 5 -20.64 -15.46 -43.53
CA THR A 5 -21.65 -16.36 -44.14
C THR A 5 -22.75 -17.00 -43.25
N PRO A 6 -24.03 -16.88 -43.65
CA PRO A 6 -25.09 -17.81 -43.28
C PRO A 6 -25.35 -18.84 -44.41
N SER A 7 -25.29 -20.14 -44.09
CA SER A 7 -25.84 -21.24 -44.91
C SER A 7 -27.02 -21.85 -44.14
N SER A 8 -28.26 -21.53 -44.48
CA SER A 8 -29.09 -22.18 -45.49
C SER A 8 -29.65 -23.55 -45.05
N VAL A 9 -30.98 -23.53 -44.90
CA VAL A 9 -31.95 -24.60 -45.22
C VAL A 9 -32.14 -25.70 -44.16
N VAL A 10 -33.15 -25.47 -43.33
CA VAL A 10 -33.93 -26.47 -42.59
C VAL A 10 -34.83 -27.20 -43.60
N SER A 11 -34.69 -28.52 -43.70
CA SER A 11 -35.58 -29.40 -44.45
C SER A 11 -36.95 -29.50 -43.75
N PRO A 12 -38.09 -29.34 -44.45
CA PRO A 12 -39.40 -29.62 -43.89
C PRO A 12 -39.89 -31.03 -44.28
N GLY A 13 -40.62 -31.66 -43.37
CA GLY A 13 -41.64 -32.67 -43.72
C GLY A 13 -41.18 -34.13 -43.74
N SER A 14 -41.09 -34.77 -42.57
CA SER A 14 -41.34 -36.20 -42.46
C SER A 14 -42.85 -36.41 -42.30
N THR A 15 -43.59 -36.37 -43.39
CA THR A 15 -44.96 -36.88 -43.45
C THR A 15 -44.92 -38.39 -43.26
N PHE A 16 -45.58 -38.88 -42.21
CA PHE A 16 -45.85 -40.30 -42.01
C PHE A 16 -46.63 -40.83 -43.23
N ASP A 17 -46.00 -41.72 -43.99
CA ASP A 17 -46.58 -42.35 -45.18
C ASP A 17 -47.44 -43.55 -44.77
N LEU A 18 -48.73 -43.30 -44.60
CA LEU A 18 -49.75 -44.31 -44.29
C LEU A 18 -50.13 -45.16 -45.53
N GLY A 19 -49.35 -45.09 -46.62
CA GLY A 19 -49.55 -45.90 -47.83
C GLY A 19 -48.77 -47.23 -47.84
N ALA A 20 -47.81 -47.43 -46.95
CA ALA A 20 -46.90 -48.59 -46.99
C ALA A 20 -47.44 -49.86 -46.29
N PHE A 21 -48.63 -49.83 -45.67
CA PHE A 21 -49.18 -50.95 -44.91
C PHE A 21 -50.46 -51.57 -45.51
N VAL A 22 -51.00 -50.99 -46.59
CA VAL A 22 -52.10 -51.62 -47.33
C VAL A 22 -51.48 -52.52 -48.39
N GLY A 23 -51.30 -53.78 -48.02
CA GLY A 23 -50.91 -54.84 -48.95
C GLY A 23 -51.84 -54.87 -50.16
N ASP A 24 -51.22 -54.87 -51.32
CA ASP A 24 -51.80 -54.98 -52.65
C ASP A 24 -52.58 -56.31 -52.77
N LEU A 25 -53.85 -56.30 -52.39
CA LEU A 25 -54.78 -57.42 -52.59
C LEU A 25 -55.34 -57.32 -54.00
N ASN A 26 -54.51 -57.73 -54.96
CA ASN A 26 -54.90 -57.88 -56.35
C ASN A 26 -55.77 -59.15 -56.48
N VAL A 27 -57.09 -58.99 -56.33
CA VAL A 27 -58.08 -60.03 -56.64
C VAL A 27 -58.49 -59.85 -58.10
N GLU A 28 -57.72 -60.45 -59.01
CA GLU A 28 -58.18 -60.71 -60.37
C GLU A 28 -58.86 -62.08 -60.40
N ASP A 29 -60.18 -62.06 -60.21
CA ASP A 29 -61.07 -63.14 -60.65
C ASP A 29 -61.12 -63.09 -62.20
N ASP A 30 -60.28 -63.89 -62.86
CA ASP A 30 -60.50 -64.25 -64.27
C ASP A 30 -60.73 -65.77 -64.39
N LEU A 31 -62.00 -66.13 -64.22
CA LEU A 31 -62.56 -67.42 -64.62
C LEU A 31 -62.77 -67.41 -66.13
N GLY A 32 -61.75 -67.83 -66.87
CA GLY A 32 -61.77 -67.87 -68.33
C GLY A 32 -61.21 -69.16 -68.91
N SER A 33 -61.84 -70.30 -68.61
CA SER A 33 -62.06 -71.42 -69.54
C SER A 33 -61.03 -71.63 -70.67
N ASP A 34 -59.82 -72.06 -70.35
CA ASP A 34 -58.95 -72.68 -71.36
C ASP A 34 -59.38 -74.14 -71.55
N ASP A 35 -59.95 -74.41 -72.73
CA ASP A 35 -60.36 -75.72 -73.24
C ASP A 35 -59.18 -76.73 -73.20
N VAL A 36 -59.13 -77.52 -72.14
CA VAL A 36 -58.30 -78.73 -72.13
C VAL A 36 -59.03 -79.78 -72.97
N SER A 37 -58.47 -80.09 -74.15
CA SER A 37 -59.02 -81.06 -75.09
C SER A 37 -59.27 -82.42 -74.40
N LEU A 38 -60.55 -82.80 -74.28
CA LEU A 38 -61.03 -84.06 -73.67
C LEU A 38 -61.13 -85.20 -74.69
N GLU A 39 -60.36 -85.16 -75.77
CA GLU A 39 -60.34 -86.19 -76.80
C GLU A 39 -59.36 -87.31 -76.39
N GLY A 40 -59.90 -88.46 -75.99
CA GLY A 40 -59.12 -89.63 -75.51
C GLY A 40 -59.47 -90.09 -74.09
N LEU A 41 -59.98 -89.20 -73.24
CA LEU A 41 -60.37 -89.52 -71.86
C LEU A 41 -61.55 -90.50 -71.78
N GLN A 42 -62.41 -90.55 -72.80
CA GLN A 42 -63.53 -91.50 -72.83
C GLN A 42 -63.08 -92.96 -72.99
N GLN A 43 -61.88 -93.18 -73.56
CA GLN A 43 -61.28 -94.50 -73.71
C GLN A 43 -60.55 -94.93 -72.43
N GLU A 44 -59.90 -93.99 -71.74
CA GLU A 44 -59.28 -94.20 -70.42
C GLU A 44 -60.34 -94.38 -69.29
N LEU A 45 -61.51 -93.76 -69.41
CA LEU A 45 -62.62 -93.90 -68.47
C LEU A 45 -63.35 -95.26 -68.61
N GLU A 46 -63.35 -95.87 -69.80
CA GLU A 46 -63.87 -97.22 -70.03
C GLU A 46 -62.91 -98.32 -69.51
N GLU A 47 -61.59 -98.08 -69.56
CA GLU A 47 -60.58 -98.99 -68.97
C GLU A 47 -60.59 -98.98 -67.43
N CYS A 48 -60.85 -97.83 -66.80
CA CYS A 48 -60.89 -97.70 -65.34
C CYS A 48 -62.24 -98.04 -64.69
N LYS A 49 -63.24 -98.48 -65.46
CA LYS A 49 -64.60 -98.77 -64.98
C LYS A 49 -64.69 -99.92 -63.97
N ASN A 50 -63.63 -100.75 -63.89
CA ASN A 50 -63.56 -101.94 -63.04
C ASN A 50 -62.74 -101.74 -61.76
N ASP A 51 -62.22 -100.54 -61.49
CA ASP A 51 -61.46 -100.27 -60.26
C ASP A 51 -62.38 -99.76 -59.14
N GLU A 52 -62.58 -100.59 -58.10
CA GLU A 52 -63.37 -100.27 -56.90
C GLU A 52 -62.93 -98.97 -56.21
N VAL A 53 -61.67 -98.57 -56.37
CA VAL A 53 -61.12 -97.35 -55.77
C VAL A 53 -61.63 -96.10 -56.50
N VAL A 54 -61.71 -96.13 -57.83
CA VAL A 54 -62.21 -95.02 -58.65
C VAL A 54 -63.71 -94.83 -58.44
N ALA A 55 -64.47 -95.92 -58.32
CA ALA A 55 -65.90 -95.87 -57.96
C ALA A 55 -66.14 -95.28 -56.55
N ASN A 56 -65.28 -95.59 -55.58
CA ASN A 56 -65.37 -95.01 -54.23
C ASN A 56 -65.01 -93.51 -54.20
N ILE A 57 -64.00 -93.09 -54.95
CA ILE A 57 -63.59 -91.67 -55.05
C ILE A 57 -64.68 -90.83 -55.74
N LEU A 58 -65.33 -91.36 -56.79
CA LEU A 58 -66.46 -90.68 -57.44
C LEU A 58 -67.71 -90.60 -56.55
N SER A 59 -67.95 -91.57 -55.67
CA SER A 59 -69.10 -91.55 -54.73
C SER A 59 -68.92 -90.58 -53.54
N LYS A 60 -67.68 -90.25 -53.18
CA LYS A 60 -67.35 -89.33 -52.06
C LYS A 60 -66.86 -87.96 -52.51
N GLY A 61 -66.43 -87.81 -53.76
CA GLY A 61 -65.92 -86.55 -54.33
C GLY A 61 -66.95 -85.41 -54.38
N THR A 62 -68.24 -85.72 -54.35
CA THR A 62 -69.29 -84.70 -54.27
C THR A 62 -69.34 -84.03 -52.89
N LYS A 63 -68.87 -84.68 -51.81
CA LYS A 63 -68.94 -84.13 -50.45
C LYS A 63 -67.78 -83.20 -50.08
N LEU A 64 -66.62 -83.29 -50.74
CA LEU A 64 -65.46 -82.48 -50.36
C LEU A 64 -65.57 -81.03 -50.84
N ARG A 65 -66.10 -80.79 -52.05
CA ARG A 65 -66.40 -79.42 -52.52
C ARG A 65 -67.47 -78.73 -51.67
N ASP A 66 -68.49 -79.47 -51.25
CA ASP A 66 -69.54 -78.94 -50.38
C ASP A 66 -69.04 -78.73 -48.94
N TYR A 67 -68.11 -79.56 -48.46
CA TYR A 67 -67.44 -79.37 -47.16
C TYR A 67 -66.45 -78.20 -47.18
N THR A 68 -65.66 -78.03 -48.25
CA THR A 68 -64.79 -76.86 -48.43
C THR A 68 -65.62 -75.57 -48.51
N LYS A 69 -66.74 -75.58 -49.24
CA LYS A 69 -67.70 -74.46 -49.23
C LYS A 69 -68.34 -74.22 -47.86
N GLY A 70 -68.59 -75.28 -47.09
CA GLY A 70 -69.06 -75.18 -45.71
C GLY A 70 -68.05 -74.54 -44.77
N VAL A 71 -66.79 -75.01 -44.81
CA VAL A 71 -65.68 -74.45 -44.02
C VAL A 71 -65.35 -73.02 -44.45
N GLU A 72 -65.42 -72.70 -45.74
CA GLU A 72 -65.22 -71.34 -46.25
C GLU A 72 -66.35 -70.41 -45.79
N ASN A 73 -67.60 -70.90 -45.74
CA ASN A 73 -68.71 -70.14 -45.16
C ASN A 73 -68.58 -69.99 -43.64
N ASP A 74 -68.12 -71.01 -42.92
CA ASP A 74 -67.86 -70.94 -41.49
C ASP A 74 -66.69 -69.98 -41.18
N LEU A 75 -65.65 -69.98 -42.02
CA LEU A 75 -64.52 -69.06 -41.91
C LEU A 75 -64.99 -67.62 -42.18
N ARG A 76 -65.73 -67.38 -43.27
CA ARG A 76 -66.33 -66.05 -43.52
C ARG A 76 -67.25 -65.62 -42.40
N LYS A 77 -67.97 -66.55 -41.79
CA LYS A 77 -68.84 -66.25 -40.65
C LYS A 77 -68.04 -65.88 -39.41
N VAL A 78 -66.95 -66.59 -39.09
CA VAL A 78 -66.05 -66.24 -37.98
C VAL A 78 -65.30 -64.94 -38.24
N GLU A 79 -64.91 -64.67 -39.49
CA GLU A 79 -64.32 -63.40 -39.90
C GLU A 79 -65.33 -62.27 -39.74
N LEU A 80 -66.57 -62.45 -40.20
CA LEU A 80 -67.64 -61.48 -40.00
C LEU A 80 -67.98 -61.28 -38.52
N ASP A 81 -68.03 -62.35 -37.73
CA ASP A 81 -68.28 -62.29 -36.29
C ASP A 81 -67.12 -61.58 -35.56
N SER A 82 -65.87 -61.85 -35.96
CA SER A 82 -64.67 -61.20 -35.40
C SER A 82 -64.60 -59.72 -35.80
N ILE A 83 -64.89 -59.39 -37.06
CA ILE A 83 -65.01 -58.02 -37.54
C ILE A 83 -66.13 -57.32 -36.77
N GLN A 84 -67.26 -58.00 -36.56
CA GLN A 84 -68.37 -57.46 -35.79
C GLN A 84 -68.01 -57.23 -34.33
N ASP A 85 -67.22 -58.10 -33.72
CA ASP A 85 -66.74 -57.92 -32.34
C ASP A 85 -65.68 -56.82 -32.25
N TYR A 86 -64.77 -56.69 -33.24
CA TYR A 86 -63.89 -55.53 -33.35
C TYR A 86 -64.67 -54.23 -33.57
N ILE A 87 -65.75 -54.25 -34.35
CA ILE A 87 -66.63 -53.09 -34.54
C ILE A 87 -67.38 -52.75 -33.25
N LYS A 88 -67.85 -53.75 -32.48
CA LYS A 88 -68.50 -53.52 -31.17
C LYS A 88 -67.51 -52.95 -30.15
N GLU A 89 -66.30 -53.49 -30.08
CA GLU A 89 -65.27 -53.05 -29.13
C GLU A 89 -64.48 -51.83 -29.64
N SER A 90 -64.68 -51.45 -30.91
CA SER A 90 -64.04 -50.30 -31.56
C SER A 90 -64.26 -49.02 -30.75
N ASP A 91 -65.49 -48.81 -30.27
CA ASP A 91 -65.81 -47.60 -29.49
C ASP A 91 -65.03 -47.55 -28.16
N ASN A 92 -64.83 -48.71 -27.51
CA ASN A 92 -64.04 -48.82 -26.28
C ASN A 92 -62.54 -48.63 -26.56
N LEU A 93 -62.03 -49.19 -27.66
CA LEU A 93 -60.63 -49.05 -28.08
C LEU A 93 -60.32 -47.61 -28.50
N VAL A 94 -61.24 -46.96 -29.22
CA VAL A 94 -61.16 -45.53 -29.57
C VAL A 94 -61.20 -44.68 -28.30
N SER A 95 -62.09 -44.96 -27.36
CA SER A 95 -62.13 -44.24 -26.08
C SER A 95 -60.84 -44.40 -25.26
N LEU A 96 -60.24 -45.59 -25.22
CA LEU A 96 -58.96 -45.81 -24.54
C LEU A 96 -57.82 -45.10 -25.26
N HIS A 97 -57.80 -45.15 -26.59
CA HIS A 97 -56.82 -44.43 -27.40
C HIS A 97 -56.94 -42.91 -27.19
N ASP A 98 -58.16 -42.37 -27.09
CA ASP A 98 -58.39 -40.97 -26.77
C ASP A 98 -57.90 -40.62 -25.37
N GLN A 99 -58.13 -41.48 -24.37
CA GLN A 99 -57.59 -41.28 -23.02
C GLN A 99 -56.05 -41.34 -22.97
N ILE A 100 -55.43 -42.26 -23.71
CA ILE A 100 -53.97 -42.35 -23.82
C ILE A 100 -53.43 -41.10 -24.50
N ARG A 101 -54.08 -40.63 -25.57
CA ARG A 101 -53.73 -39.41 -26.26
C ARG A 101 -53.88 -38.17 -25.37
N ASP A 102 -54.91 -38.13 -24.53
CA ASP A 102 -55.10 -37.07 -23.55
C ASP A 102 -54.00 -37.09 -22.48
N CYS A 103 -53.62 -38.28 -21.98
CA CYS A 103 -52.49 -38.43 -21.05
C CYS A 103 -51.17 -38.01 -21.69
N ASP A 104 -50.92 -38.39 -22.95
CA ASP A 104 -49.74 -37.95 -23.70
C ASP A 104 -49.75 -36.44 -23.93
N SER A 105 -50.92 -35.84 -24.18
CA SER A 105 -51.05 -34.39 -24.29
C SER A 105 -50.71 -33.70 -22.96
N ILE A 106 -51.15 -34.26 -21.83
CA ILE A 106 -50.84 -33.72 -20.49
C ILE A 106 -49.34 -33.88 -20.18
N LEU A 107 -48.75 -35.05 -20.48
CA LEU A 107 -47.32 -35.29 -20.29
C LEU A 107 -46.47 -34.39 -21.17
N SER A 108 -46.84 -34.20 -22.43
CA SER A 108 -46.20 -33.26 -23.35
C SER A 108 -46.27 -31.82 -22.82
N HIS A 109 -47.42 -31.43 -22.24
CA HIS A 109 -47.55 -30.13 -21.61
C HIS A 109 -46.62 -29.97 -20.39
N MET A 110 -46.55 -30.98 -19.52
CA MET A 110 -45.64 -30.98 -18.37
C MET A 110 -44.16 -30.96 -18.80
N GLU A 111 -43.80 -31.72 -19.82
CA GLU A 111 -42.45 -31.74 -20.39
C GLU A 111 -42.07 -30.36 -20.93
N THR A 112 -42.97 -29.73 -21.67
CA THR A 112 -42.75 -28.38 -22.21
C THR A 112 -42.56 -27.36 -21.09
N LEU A 113 -43.36 -27.45 -20.03
CA LEU A 113 -43.31 -26.55 -18.89
C LEU A 113 -42.03 -26.73 -18.06
N LEU A 114 -41.64 -27.98 -17.79
CA LEU A 114 -40.38 -28.31 -17.10
C LEU A 114 -39.15 -27.92 -17.91
N SER A 115 -39.18 -28.14 -19.23
CA SER A 115 -38.11 -27.72 -20.14
C SER A 115 -37.99 -26.20 -20.16
N GLY A 116 -39.12 -25.48 -20.13
CA GLY A 116 -39.17 -24.03 -19.96
C GLY A 116 -38.50 -23.58 -18.66
N PHE A 117 -38.89 -24.18 -17.52
CA PHE A 117 -38.26 -23.87 -16.23
C PHE A 117 -36.77 -24.21 -16.18
N GLN A 118 -36.35 -25.31 -16.80
CA GLN A 118 -34.94 -25.67 -16.89
C GLN A 118 -34.16 -24.62 -17.69
N ALA A 119 -34.71 -24.15 -18.81
CA ALA A 119 -34.10 -23.11 -19.62
C ALA A 119 -34.03 -21.77 -18.87
N GLU A 120 -35.11 -21.38 -18.18
CA GLU A 120 -35.16 -20.17 -17.37
C GLU A 120 -34.16 -20.20 -16.21
N ILE A 121 -34.10 -21.30 -15.45
CA ILE A 121 -33.11 -21.48 -14.37
C ILE A 121 -31.69 -21.50 -14.93
N GLY A 122 -31.49 -22.13 -16.10
CA GLY A 122 -30.21 -22.12 -16.81
C GLY A 122 -29.77 -20.69 -17.17
N SER A 123 -30.68 -19.89 -17.71
CA SER A 123 -30.45 -18.48 -18.03
C SER A 123 -30.15 -17.66 -16.77
N ILE A 124 -31.00 -17.78 -15.74
CA ILE A 124 -30.83 -17.04 -14.47
C ILE A 124 -29.51 -17.43 -13.79
N SER A 125 -29.15 -18.71 -13.77
CA SER A 125 -27.90 -19.18 -13.19
C SER A 125 -26.69 -18.64 -13.96
N SER A 126 -26.76 -18.60 -15.29
CA SER A 126 -25.76 -17.96 -16.13
C SER A 126 -25.65 -16.46 -15.83
N ASP A 127 -26.78 -15.75 -15.71
CA ASP A 127 -26.79 -14.33 -15.39
C ASP A 127 -26.22 -14.03 -14.00
N ILE A 128 -26.54 -14.85 -13.00
CA ILE A 128 -25.96 -14.78 -11.65
C ILE A 128 -24.45 -14.98 -11.72
N LYS A 129 -23.98 -15.96 -12.49
CA LYS A 129 -22.54 -16.21 -12.68
C LYS A 129 -21.85 -15.02 -13.33
N ILE A 130 -22.42 -14.46 -14.40
CA ILE A 130 -21.89 -13.26 -15.07
C ILE A 130 -21.85 -12.09 -14.09
N LEU A 131 -22.91 -11.88 -13.30
CA LEU A 131 -22.98 -10.81 -12.32
C LEU A 131 -21.94 -11.00 -11.19
N GLN A 132 -21.71 -12.24 -10.75
CA GLN A 132 -20.71 -12.57 -9.75
C GLN A 132 -19.29 -12.32 -10.28
N GLU A 133 -18.98 -12.77 -11.49
CA GLU A 133 -17.70 -12.51 -12.16
C GLU A 133 -17.45 -11.00 -12.32
N LYS A 134 -18.46 -10.26 -12.77
CA LYS A 134 -18.40 -8.80 -12.91
C LYS A 134 -18.20 -8.09 -11.57
N SER A 135 -18.85 -8.57 -10.52
CA SER A 135 -18.69 -8.02 -9.16
C SER A 135 -17.29 -8.27 -8.62
N MET A 136 -16.72 -9.45 -8.88
CA MET A 136 -15.36 -9.80 -8.47
C MET A 136 -14.30 -8.99 -9.24
N ASP A 137 -14.46 -8.84 -10.57
CA ASP A 137 -13.61 -7.99 -11.40
C ASP A 137 -13.67 -6.52 -10.94
N MET A 138 -14.86 -6.00 -10.67
CA MET A 138 -15.02 -4.64 -10.13
C MET A 138 -14.35 -4.49 -8.77
N GLY A 139 -14.46 -5.48 -7.89
CA GLY A 139 -13.77 -5.51 -6.60
C GLY A 139 -12.24 -5.44 -6.74
N LEU A 140 -11.69 -6.21 -7.68
CA LEU A 140 -10.26 -6.19 -7.98
C LEU A 140 -9.82 -4.84 -8.54
N ARG A 141 -10.57 -4.26 -9.50
CA ARG A 141 -10.30 -2.92 -10.04
C ARG A 141 -10.32 -1.85 -8.96
N LEU A 142 -11.29 -1.90 -8.05
CA LEU A 142 -11.39 -0.96 -6.94
C LEU A 142 -10.21 -1.10 -5.98
N LYS A 143 -9.79 -2.32 -5.65
CA LYS A 143 -8.62 -2.57 -4.81
C LYS A 143 -7.34 -2.04 -5.45
N ASN A 144 -7.12 -2.34 -6.74
CA ASN A 144 -5.98 -1.82 -7.49
C ASN A 144 -5.98 -0.30 -7.55
N ARG A 145 -7.16 0.32 -7.77
CA ARG A 145 -7.30 1.78 -7.78
C ARG A 145 -6.99 2.40 -6.42
N LYS A 146 -7.48 1.83 -5.31
CA LYS A 146 -7.15 2.31 -3.96
C LYS A 146 -5.66 2.23 -3.64
N VAL A 147 -5.00 1.15 -4.05
CA VAL A 147 -3.54 1.01 -3.84
C VAL A 147 -2.77 2.04 -4.67
N ALA A 148 -3.16 2.24 -5.93
CA ALA A 148 -2.56 3.27 -6.78
C ALA A 148 -2.80 4.68 -6.23
N GLU A 149 -4.03 4.98 -5.81
CA GLU A 149 -4.42 6.24 -5.18
C GLU A 149 -3.59 6.52 -3.93
N SER A 150 -3.43 5.54 -3.03
CA SER A 150 -2.61 5.72 -1.82
C SER A 150 -1.14 6.00 -2.14
N LYS A 151 -0.56 5.34 -3.15
CA LYS A 151 0.82 5.60 -3.58
C LYS A 151 0.96 6.99 -4.22
N LEU A 152 0.01 7.38 -5.06
CA LEU A 152 -0.01 8.70 -5.70
C LEU A 152 -0.23 9.82 -4.69
N ALA A 153 -1.13 9.63 -3.72
CA ALA A 153 -1.38 10.59 -2.65
C ALA A 153 -0.11 10.88 -1.85
N LYS A 154 0.62 9.85 -1.42
CA LYS A 154 1.92 10.00 -0.73
C LYS A 154 2.92 10.79 -1.58
N PHE A 155 3.06 10.43 -2.85
CA PHE A 155 3.95 11.14 -3.77
C PHE A 155 3.57 12.63 -3.93
N VAL A 156 2.28 12.93 -4.04
CA VAL A 156 1.79 14.31 -4.14
C VAL A 156 2.01 15.06 -2.82
N GLU A 157 1.74 14.45 -1.67
CA GLU A 157 2.00 15.02 -0.34
C GLU A 157 3.49 15.36 -0.14
N ASP A 158 4.39 14.53 -0.65
CA ASP A 158 5.83 14.74 -0.55
C ASP A 158 6.32 15.88 -1.48
N ILE A 159 5.71 16.06 -2.66
CA ILE A 159 6.13 17.10 -3.61
C ILE A 159 5.42 18.44 -3.40
N ILE A 160 4.16 18.44 -2.98
CA ILE A 160 3.36 19.67 -2.93
C ILE A 160 3.94 20.67 -1.91
N VAL A 161 4.00 21.93 -2.29
CA VAL A 161 4.39 23.02 -1.39
C VAL A 161 3.14 23.84 -1.08
N PRO A 162 2.54 23.71 0.12
CA PRO A 162 1.36 24.47 0.48
C PRO A 162 1.65 25.99 0.51
N PRO A 163 0.73 26.87 0.06
CA PRO A 163 0.94 28.32 0.10
C PRO A 163 1.27 28.85 1.50
N ARG A 164 0.61 28.30 2.53
CA ARG A 164 0.90 28.63 3.94
C ARG A 164 2.36 28.38 4.34
N MET A 165 2.99 27.34 3.78
CA MET A 165 4.41 27.07 4.02
C MET A 165 5.28 28.16 3.40
N VAL A 166 4.92 28.65 2.22
CA VAL A 166 5.62 29.77 1.56
C VAL A 166 5.49 31.04 2.39
N ASP A 167 4.29 31.39 2.84
CA ASP A 167 4.05 32.59 3.65
C ASP A 167 4.88 32.59 4.94
N ILE A 168 4.90 31.46 5.66
CA ILE A 168 5.70 31.31 6.89
C ILE A 168 7.20 31.45 6.60
N LEU A 169 7.69 30.87 5.51
CA LEU A 169 9.12 30.89 5.19
C LEU A 169 9.57 32.25 4.66
N VAL A 170 8.75 32.90 3.83
CA VAL A 170 9.09 34.19 3.21
C VAL A 170 8.88 35.35 4.19
N ASP A 171 7.71 35.41 4.84
CA ASP A 171 7.30 36.58 5.64
C ASP A 171 7.29 36.32 7.15
N GLY A 172 7.14 35.06 7.60
CA GLY A 172 7.05 34.72 9.02
C GLY A 172 8.34 34.93 9.82
N GLU A 173 8.23 35.18 11.12
CA GLU A 173 9.41 35.28 12.01
C GLU A 173 10.01 33.90 12.33
N VAL A 174 11.29 33.87 12.72
CA VAL A 174 12.01 32.63 13.08
C VAL A 174 11.61 32.15 14.48
N ASN A 175 10.41 31.59 14.56
CA ASN A 175 9.79 31.02 15.76
C ASN A 175 9.81 29.47 15.70
N GLU A 176 9.32 28.80 16.76
CA GLU A 176 9.19 27.33 16.79
C GLU A 176 8.35 26.76 15.65
N GLU A 177 7.34 27.52 15.19
CA GLU A 177 6.54 27.15 14.01
C GLU A 177 7.37 27.17 12.72
N TYR A 178 8.21 28.19 12.54
CA TYR A 178 9.13 28.28 11.41
C TYR A 178 10.09 27.09 11.39
N LEU A 179 10.59 26.64 12.55
CA LEU A 179 11.47 25.47 12.64
C LEU A 179 10.79 24.18 12.16
N ARG A 180 9.53 23.96 12.54
CA ARG A 180 8.75 22.81 12.05
C ARG A 180 8.53 22.87 10.54
N THR A 181 8.21 24.05 10.02
CA THR A 181 8.05 24.27 8.58
C THR A 181 9.37 24.07 7.83
N LEU A 182 10.50 24.50 8.41
CA LEU A 182 11.85 24.28 7.88
C LEU A 182 12.22 22.78 7.86
N GLU A 183 11.83 22.02 8.88
CA GLU A 183 12.04 20.58 8.91
C GLU A 183 11.23 19.87 7.81
N THR A 184 10.00 20.33 7.58
CA THR A 184 9.16 19.81 6.49
C THR A 184 9.77 20.15 5.13
N LEU A 185 10.29 21.37 4.94
CA LEU A 185 11.00 21.76 3.73
C LEU A 185 12.25 20.89 3.51
N SER A 186 13.03 20.62 4.55
CA SER A 186 14.22 19.75 4.49
C SER A 186 13.86 18.33 4.02
N LYS A 187 12.77 17.75 4.56
CA LYS A 187 12.27 16.42 4.12
C LYS A 187 11.89 16.43 2.65
N LYS A 188 11.21 17.48 2.19
CA LYS A 188 10.82 17.65 0.78
C LYS A 188 12.04 17.79 -0.13
N LEU A 189 13.03 18.60 0.24
CA LEU A 189 14.28 18.75 -0.51
C LEU A 189 15.04 17.42 -0.62
N LYS A 190 15.16 16.67 0.47
CA LYS A 190 15.82 15.35 0.46
C LYS A 190 15.08 14.33 -0.40
N PHE A 191 13.74 14.32 -0.36
CA PHE A 191 12.94 13.44 -1.20
C PHE A 191 13.23 13.65 -2.70
N VAL A 192 13.36 14.91 -3.11
CA VAL A 192 13.73 15.28 -4.48
C VAL A 192 15.14 14.83 -4.84
N GLU A 193 16.08 14.85 -3.90
CA GLU A 193 17.47 14.44 -4.15
C GLU A 193 17.67 12.92 -4.25
N VAL A 194 16.97 12.14 -3.43
CA VAL A 194 17.22 10.72 -3.21
C VAL A 194 16.68 9.82 -4.32
N ASP A 195 15.50 10.14 -4.88
CA ASP A 195 14.85 9.23 -5.83
C ASP A 195 15.05 9.67 -7.30
N PRO A 196 15.89 8.97 -8.08
CA PRO A 196 16.13 9.30 -9.49
C PRO A 196 14.89 9.09 -10.37
N MET A 197 13.96 8.21 -9.97
CA MET A 197 12.71 7.96 -10.71
C MET A 197 11.74 9.13 -10.53
N VAL A 198 11.75 9.75 -9.34
CA VAL A 198 10.98 10.97 -9.03
C VAL A 198 11.50 12.15 -9.86
N LYS A 199 12.82 12.30 -10.02
CA LYS A 199 13.45 13.34 -10.85
C LYS A 199 13.05 13.29 -12.34
N ALA A 200 12.65 12.11 -12.83
CA ALA A 200 12.18 11.96 -14.21
C ALA A 200 10.73 12.45 -14.40
N SER A 201 9.96 12.63 -13.32
CA SER A 201 8.56 13.05 -13.37
C SER A 201 8.40 14.50 -13.83
N LYS A 202 7.41 14.75 -14.70
CA LYS A 202 7.07 16.10 -15.17
C LYS A 202 6.60 17.02 -14.02
N ALA A 203 5.81 16.48 -13.09
CA ALA A 203 5.32 17.23 -11.94
C ALA A 203 6.44 17.74 -11.04
N LEU A 204 7.55 17.01 -10.93
CA LEU A 204 8.69 17.48 -10.16
C LEU A 204 9.44 18.60 -10.87
N LYS A 205 9.58 18.53 -12.20
CA LYS A 205 10.25 19.60 -12.96
C LYS A 205 9.57 20.96 -12.80
N ASP A 206 8.25 20.97 -12.63
CA ASP A 206 7.48 22.20 -12.41
C ASP A 206 7.66 22.74 -10.98
N VAL A 207 7.76 21.88 -9.98
CA VAL A 207 7.87 22.27 -8.55
C VAL A 207 9.32 22.51 -8.11
N GLN A 208 10.29 21.84 -8.72
CA GLN A 208 11.71 21.96 -8.42
C GLN A 208 12.23 23.41 -8.38
N PRO A 209 11.93 24.30 -9.35
CA PRO A 209 12.40 25.69 -9.27
C PRO A 209 11.80 26.45 -8.09
N GLU A 210 10.54 26.20 -7.73
CA GLU A 210 9.90 26.84 -6.58
C GLU A 210 10.48 26.33 -5.25
N LEU A 211 10.75 25.03 -5.15
CA LEU A 211 11.40 24.43 -3.99
C LEU A 211 12.84 24.96 -3.80
N GLU A 212 13.55 25.16 -4.91
CA GLU A 212 14.92 25.70 -4.91
C GLU A 212 14.94 27.20 -4.54
N LYS A 213 14.01 28.00 -5.06
CA LYS A 213 13.84 29.40 -4.63
C LYS A 213 13.52 29.47 -3.14
N LEU A 214 12.64 28.60 -2.66
CA LEU A 214 12.26 28.53 -1.25
C LEU A 214 13.45 28.12 -0.38
N ARG A 215 14.28 27.17 -0.83
CA ARG A 215 15.56 26.82 -0.19
C ARG A 215 16.46 28.04 -0.07
N GLN A 216 16.72 28.75 -1.16
CA GLN A 216 17.60 29.93 -1.17
C GLN A 216 17.09 31.02 -0.22
N LYS A 217 15.78 31.30 -0.27
CA LYS A 217 15.15 32.30 0.62
C LYS A 217 15.23 31.90 2.09
N ALA A 218 14.92 30.63 2.40
CA ALA A 218 15.00 30.11 3.76
C ALA A 218 16.44 30.16 4.30
N VAL A 219 17.43 29.80 3.48
CA VAL A 219 18.85 29.84 3.84
C VAL A 219 19.31 31.28 4.11
N SER A 220 18.96 32.24 3.24
CA SER A 220 19.29 33.66 3.43
C SER A 220 18.67 34.22 4.71
N LYS A 221 17.40 33.92 4.98
CA LYS A 221 16.70 34.39 6.18
C LYS A 221 17.26 33.80 7.46
N VAL A 222 17.58 32.51 7.44
CA VAL A 222 18.25 31.81 8.53
C VAL A 222 19.64 32.40 8.78
N PHE A 223 20.40 32.69 7.72
CA PHE A 223 21.70 33.35 7.83
C PHE A 223 21.59 34.70 8.52
N ASP A 224 20.71 35.57 8.05
CA ASP A 224 20.49 36.90 8.64
C ASP A 224 20.10 36.79 10.12
N PHE A 225 19.22 35.85 10.46
CA PHE A 225 18.82 35.60 11.83
C PHE A 225 19.99 35.19 12.73
N ILE A 226 20.80 34.22 12.29
CA ILE A 226 21.96 33.77 13.06
C ILE A 226 22.99 34.89 13.19
N VAL A 227 23.30 35.60 12.11
CA VAL A 227 24.24 36.73 12.13
C VAL A 227 23.76 37.82 13.09
N GLN A 228 22.47 38.16 13.12
CA GLN A 228 21.91 39.09 14.10
C GLN A 228 22.11 38.59 15.54
N LYS A 229 21.94 37.29 15.82
CA LYS A 229 22.24 36.71 17.13
C LYS A 229 23.73 36.75 17.46
N LEU A 230 24.61 36.54 16.48
CA LEU A 230 26.07 36.68 16.65
C LEU A 230 26.47 38.12 16.97
N TYR A 231 25.86 39.10 16.31
CA TYR A 231 26.09 40.51 16.65
C TYR A 231 25.59 40.87 18.06
N ALA A 232 24.49 40.28 18.51
CA ALA A 232 24.01 40.47 19.88
C ALA A 232 25.02 39.95 20.93
N LEU A 233 25.75 38.87 20.64
CA LEU A 233 26.82 38.34 21.51
C LEU A 233 27.99 39.31 21.69
N ARG A 234 28.22 40.20 20.72
CA ARG A 234 29.30 41.20 20.79
C ARG A 234 28.98 42.35 21.76
N LYS A 235 27.73 42.51 22.20
CA LYS A 235 27.35 43.62 23.08
C LYS A 235 27.94 43.42 24.49
N PRO A 236 28.61 44.44 25.06
CA PRO A 236 29.21 44.35 26.40
C PRO A 236 28.13 44.15 27.47
N LYS A 237 28.48 43.45 28.56
CA LYS A 237 27.60 43.05 29.69
C LYS A 237 26.59 41.93 29.41
N THR A 238 26.66 41.29 28.24
CA THR A 238 25.85 40.10 27.96
C THR A 238 26.43 38.91 28.73
N ASN A 239 25.59 38.20 29.50
CA ASN A 239 26.00 36.93 30.12
C ASN A 239 26.11 35.87 29.01
N ILE A 240 27.35 35.59 28.61
CA ILE A 240 27.69 34.70 27.50
C ILE A 240 27.10 33.30 27.75
N GLN A 241 27.19 32.79 28.99
CA GLN A 241 26.66 31.50 29.41
C GLN A 241 25.14 31.39 29.21
N ILE A 242 24.41 32.42 29.66
CA ILE A 242 22.93 32.43 29.60
C ILE A 242 22.46 32.54 28.14
N LEU A 243 23.15 33.33 27.31
CA LEU A 243 22.75 33.52 25.91
C LEU A 243 23.06 32.28 25.05
N GLN A 244 24.18 31.59 25.31
CA GLN A 244 24.51 30.31 24.67
C GLN A 244 23.48 29.23 24.99
N GLN A 245 23.12 29.08 26.27
CA GLN A 245 22.16 28.05 26.68
C GLN A 245 20.72 28.35 26.24
N ASN A 246 20.26 29.61 26.34
CA ASN A 246 18.84 29.93 26.11
C ASN A 246 18.48 30.28 24.67
N VAL A 247 19.45 30.69 23.85
CA VAL A 247 19.18 31.15 22.49
C VAL A 247 19.83 30.22 21.46
N LEU A 248 21.13 29.96 21.54
CA LEU A 248 21.81 29.16 20.50
C LEU A 248 21.37 27.70 20.47
N LEU A 249 21.16 27.06 21.64
CA LEU A 249 20.70 25.66 21.69
C LEU A 249 19.29 25.45 21.11
N LYS A 250 18.38 26.42 21.27
CA LYS A 250 17.01 26.31 20.71
C LYS A 250 17.02 26.25 19.19
N TYR A 251 17.97 26.91 18.54
CA TYR A 251 18.09 26.96 17.09
C TYR A 251 19.09 25.94 16.54
N LYS A 252 19.39 24.86 17.27
CA LYS A 252 20.28 23.78 16.79
C LYS A 252 19.89 23.27 15.41
N TYR A 253 18.60 23.02 15.20
CA TYR A 253 18.09 22.50 13.93
C TYR A 253 18.39 23.42 12.74
N VAL A 254 18.40 24.74 12.96
CA VAL A 254 18.69 25.76 11.94
C VAL A 254 20.11 25.57 11.38
N ILE A 255 21.07 25.26 12.24
CA ILE A 255 22.46 25.04 11.83
C ILE A 255 22.60 23.70 11.09
N THR A 256 21.90 22.66 11.55
CA THR A 256 21.83 21.38 10.83
C THR A 256 21.23 21.56 9.43
N PHE A 257 20.17 22.35 9.30
CA PHE A 257 19.57 22.68 8.02
C PHE A 257 20.55 23.39 7.08
N LEU A 258 21.31 24.38 7.57
CA LEU A 258 22.34 25.05 6.78
C LEU A 258 23.44 24.07 6.32
N LYS A 259 23.85 23.14 7.19
CA LYS A 259 24.87 22.14 6.84
C LYS A 259 24.41 21.22 5.71
N GLU A 260 23.14 20.82 5.72
CA GLU A 260 22.55 19.94 4.72
C GLU A 260 22.29 20.65 3.40
N HIS A 261 21.65 21.82 3.47
CA HIS A 261 21.09 22.52 2.30
C HIS A 261 21.87 23.75 1.89
N GLY A 262 22.99 24.10 2.51
CA GLY A 262 23.69 25.36 2.27
C GLY A 262 25.13 25.35 2.79
N LYS A 263 25.94 24.36 2.36
CA LYS A 263 27.30 24.10 2.88
C LYS A 263 28.22 25.33 2.87
N GLU A 264 28.15 26.17 1.84
CA GLU A 264 29.00 27.37 1.75
C GLU A 264 28.63 28.38 2.84
N ILE A 265 27.34 28.70 2.94
CA ILE A 265 26.79 29.61 3.95
C ILE A 265 27.02 29.06 5.36
N TYR A 266 26.90 27.74 5.55
CA TYR A 266 27.25 27.10 6.82
C TYR A 266 28.72 27.33 7.20
N ASN A 267 29.66 27.20 6.25
CA ASN A 267 31.08 27.46 6.51
C ASN A 267 31.33 28.92 6.89
N GLU A 268 30.65 29.86 6.23
CA GLU A 268 30.72 31.29 6.56
C GLU A 268 30.17 31.59 7.96
N VAL A 269 29.00 31.04 8.31
CA VAL A 269 28.41 31.17 9.65
C VAL A 269 29.35 30.58 10.70
N ARG A 270 29.94 29.41 10.44
CA ARG A 270 30.91 28.79 11.34
C ARG A 270 32.14 29.67 11.54
N ALA A 271 32.70 30.22 10.46
CA ALA A 271 33.84 31.12 10.54
C ALA A 271 33.50 32.41 11.32
N ALA A 272 32.33 33.00 11.05
CA ALA A 272 31.84 34.20 11.74
C ALA A 272 31.59 33.96 13.24
N TYR A 273 31.07 32.77 13.61
CA TYR A 273 30.94 32.35 15.00
C TYR A 273 32.33 32.27 15.66
N ILE A 274 33.27 31.54 15.07
CA ILE A 274 34.63 31.36 15.61
C ILE A 274 35.33 32.73 15.82
N ASP A 275 35.28 33.62 14.83
CA ASP A 275 35.89 34.95 14.95
C ASP A 275 35.23 35.80 16.03
N THR A 276 33.90 35.80 16.09
CA THR A 276 33.15 36.55 17.11
C THR A 276 33.46 36.01 18.50
N MET A 277 33.46 34.69 18.68
CA MET A 277 33.67 34.07 19.99
C MET A 277 35.11 34.17 20.46
N ASN A 278 36.09 34.07 19.54
CA ASN A 278 37.48 34.36 19.87
C ASN A 278 37.64 35.79 20.42
N LYS A 279 37.05 36.80 19.76
CA LYS A 279 37.10 38.20 20.21
C LYS A 279 36.40 38.41 21.56
N VAL A 280 35.18 37.87 21.72
CA VAL A 280 34.39 38.02 22.94
C VAL A 280 35.06 37.32 24.12
N LEU A 281 35.49 36.06 23.96
CA LEU A 281 36.15 35.30 25.01
C LEU A 281 37.51 35.91 25.36
N SER A 282 38.31 36.32 24.38
CA SER A 282 39.60 36.99 24.63
C SER A 282 39.43 38.28 25.43
N ALA A 283 38.41 39.09 25.11
CA ALA A 283 38.10 40.30 25.87
C ALA A 283 37.62 39.98 27.29
N HIS A 284 36.75 38.96 27.43
CA HIS A 284 36.25 38.50 28.71
C HIS A 284 37.37 38.00 29.64
N PHE A 285 38.24 37.11 29.14
CA PHE A 285 39.38 36.59 29.91
C PHE A 285 40.39 37.69 30.23
N ARG A 286 40.68 38.61 29.31
CA ARG A 286 41.58 39.74 29.61
C ARG A 286 41.03 40.63 30.72
N ALA A 287 39.74 40.98 30.66
CA ALA A 287 39.10 41.77 31.71
C ALA A 287 39.06 41.02 33.05
N TYR A 288 38.78 39.71 33.02
CA TYR A 288 38.77 38.86 34.20
C TYR A 288 40.16 38.75 34.84
N ILE A 289 41.22 38.51 34.06
CA ILE A 289 42.61 38.47 34.56
C ILE A 289 42.99 39.80 35.19
N GLN A 290 42.72 40.93 34.53
CA GLN A 290 42.99 42.26 35.09
C GLN A 290 42.24 42.53 36.40
N ALA A 291 41.02 42.00 36.56
CA ALA A 291 40.28 42.11 37.80
C ALA A 291 40.84 41.19 38.89
N LEU A 292 41.29 39.98 38.54
CA LEU A 292 41.96 39.07 39.48
C LEU A 292 43.32 39.60 39.95
N GLU A 293 44.11 40.22 39.08
CA GLU A 293 45.41 40.82 39.43
C GLU A 293 45.26 41.90 40.52
N LYS A 294 44.18 42.69 40.50
CA LYS A 294 43.89 43.68 41.55
C LYS A 294 43.59 43.05 42.91
N LEU A 295 43.07 41.82 42.91
CA LEU A 295 42.72 41.05 44.11
C LEU A 295 43.89 40.24 44.66
N GLN A 296 45.06 40.29 44.01
CA GLN A 296 46.24 39.56 44.43
C GLN A 296 46.82 40.09 45.75
N LEU A 297 47.10 39.17 46.67
CA LEU A 297 48.00 39.42 47.80
C LEU A 297 49.44 39.47 47.31
N ASP A 298 50.11 40.60 47.53
CA ASP A 298 51.56 40.69 47.39
C ASP A 298 52.23 39.97 48.55
N ILE A 299 52.73 38.77 48.28
CA ILE A 299 53.37 37.90 49.28
C ILE A 299 54.84 38.30 49.51
N ALA A 300 55.52 38.82 48.48
CA ALA A 300 56.90 39.32 48.57
C ALA A 300 57.16 40.37 47.47
N THR A 301 57.97 41.39 47.78
CA THR A 301 58.37 42.45 46.82
C THR A 301 59.87 42.30 46.48
N ALA A 302 60.34 42.86 45.36
CA ALA A 302 61.76 42.78 44.96
C ALA A 302 62.75 43.42 45.97
N GLU A 303 62.24 44.24 46.89
CA GLU A 303 63.01 44.83 47.99
C GLU A 303 63.11 43.92 49.23
N ASP A 304 62.44 42.76 49.23
CA ASP A 304 62.40 41.89 50.40
C ASP A 304 63.66 41.00 50.43
N LEU A 305 64.56 41.30 51.38
CA LEU A 305 65.80 40.55 51.58
C LEU A 305 65.51 39.15 52.12
N ILE A 306 65.85 38.13 51.33
CA ILE A 306 65.85 36.73 51.75
C ILE A 306 67.09 36.49 52.62
N GLY A 307 66.90 36.42 53.93
CA GLY A 307 67.96 36.10 54.89
C GLY A 307 68.41 37.27 55.77
N VAL A 308 67.47 37.94 56.45
CA VAL A 308 67.83 38.75 57.63
C VAL A 308 67.88 37.83 58.84
N GLU A 309 69.08 37.59 59.38
CA GLU A 309 69.22 37.03 60.71
C GLU A 309 68.52 37.98 61.70
N THR A 310 67.46 37.51 62.37
CA THR A 310 66.74 38.28 63.39
C THR A 310 67.55 38.36 64.68
N ARG A 311 68.74 38.95 64.60
CA ARG A 311 69.56 39.33 65.74
C ARG A 311 70.23 40.68 65.49
N SER A 312 69.43 41.73 65.47
CA SER A 312 69.95 43.07 65.76
C SER A 312 68.91 43.89 66.52
N SER A 313 69.06 43.86 67.86
CA SER A 313 68.56 44.92 68.72
C SER A 313 69.40 46.16 68.43
N GLY A 314 68.86 47.12 67.67
CA GLY A 314 69.50 48.39 67.34
C GLY A 314 68.54 49.54 67.62
N LEU A 315 68.92 50.42 68.54
CA LEU A 315 68.06 51.41 69.21
C LEU A 315 67.59 52.62 68.37
N PHE A 316 67.89 52.70 67.07
CA PHE A 316 67.49 53.86 66.25
C PHE A 316 67.30 53.49 64.77
N THR A 317 66.16 52.88 64.41
CA THR A 317 65.59 53.04 63.06
C THR A 317 64.05 53.07 63.15
N ARG A 318 63.47 54.03 62.43
CA ARG A 318 62.04 54.30 62.32
C ARG A 318 61.27 53.00 62.05
N ALA A 319 60.36 52.63 62.95
CA ALA A 319 59.53 51.44 62.84
C ALA A 319 58.76 51.45 61.51
N ARG A 320 59.30 50.79 60.48
CA ARG A 320 58.47 50.17 59.45
C ARG A 320 57.86 48.95 60.11
N GLU A 321 56.53 48.88 60.11
CA GLU A 321 55.83 47.68 60.58
C GLU A 321 56.49 46.45 59.96
N PRO A 322 57.02 45.52 60.78
CA PRO A 322 57.53 44.27 60.23
C PRO A 322 56.34 43.54 59.62
N LEU A 323 56.46 43.17 58.34
CA LEU A 323 55.53 42.26 57.67
C LEU A 323 55.25 41.08 58.61
N LYS A 324 54.01 40.96 59.09
CA LYS A 324 53.61 39.99 60.13
C LYS A 324 53.95 38.54 59.79
N ASN A 325 54.25 38.22 58.53
CA ASN A 325 54.30 36.86 58.01
C ASN A 325 55.45 36.63 57.00
N ARG A 326 56.69 37.05 57.32
CA ARG A 326 57.88 36.76 56.48
C ARG A 326 58.17 35.26 56.30
N SER A 327 57.79 34.41 57.27
CA SER A 327 57.88 32.94 57.15
C SER A 327 56.72 32.31 56.37
N ALA A 328 55.65 33.05 56.07
CA ALA A 328 54.46 32.52 55.41
C ALA A 328 54.59 32.47 53.88
N VAL A 329 55.63 33.08 53.30
CA VAL A 329 55.91 33.01 51.85
C VAL A 329 56.09 31.55 51.42
N PHE A 330 56.80 30.76 52.24
CA PHE A 330 57.10 29.35 52.01
C PHE A 330 56.27 28.38 52.89
N ALA A 331 55.48 28.89 53.84
CA ALA A 331 54.58 28.04 54.64
C ALA A 331 53.34 27.68 53.81
N LEU A 332 53.01 26.39 53.70
CA LEU A 332 51.83 25.93 52.99
C LEU A 332 50.52 26.34 53.70
N GLY A 333 50.49 26.39 55.04
CA GLY A 333 49.30 26.81 55.81
C GLY A 333 47.99 26.17 55.30
N ASP A 334 46.96 26.99 55.14
CA ASP A 334 45.65 26.57 54.63
C ASP A 334 45.59 26.46 53.08
N ARG A 335 46.70 26.69 52.36
CA ARG A 335 46.74 26.61 50.88
C ARG A 335 46.42 25.21 50.37
N ILE A 336 46.59 24.17 51.20
CA ILE A 336 46.16 22.80 50.90
C ILE A 336 44.64 22.67 50.67
N ASN A 337 43.83 23.56 51.27
CA ASN A 337 42.38 23.53 51.11
C ASN A 337 41.95 23.94 49.68
N ILE A 338 42.79 24.68 48.96
CA ILE A 338 42.55 25.07 47.56
C ILE A 338 42.51 23.83 46.65
N ILE A 339 43.36 22.83 46.94
CA ILE A 339 43.39 21.55 46.22
C ILE A 339 42.17 20.68 46.59
N LYS A 340 41.71 20.75 47.84
CA LYS A 340 40.49 20.02 48.25
C LYS A 340 39.23 20.61 47.65
N GLY A 341 39.22 21.92 47.41
CA GLY A 341 38.11 22.66 46.85
C GLY A 341 38.14 22.84 45.34
N ILE A 342 38.87 22.04 44.54
CA ILE A 342 39.05 22.26 43.09
C ILE A 342 37.73 22.55 42.34
N GLU A 343 36.63 21.91 42.74
CA GLU A 343 35.32 22.01 42.09
C GLU A 343 34.45 23.21 42.50
N GLU A 344 34.84 24.02 43.50
CA GLU A 344 34.08 25.21 43.87
C GLU A 344 33.97 26.18 42.67
N PRO A 345 32.94 27.05 42.61
CA PRO A 345 32.82 28.02 41.52
C PRO A 345 34.01 28.98 41.46
N ALA A 346 34.29 29.48 40.25
CA ALA A 346 35.29 30.51 40.04
C ALA A 346 34.93 31.79 40.82
N LEU A 347 35.95 32.50 41.32
CA LEU A 347 35.78 33.79 41.99
C LEU A 347 35.05 34.79 41.08
N ILE A 348 34.09 35.51 41.64
CA ILE A 348 33.39 36.60 40.95
C ILE A 348 34.09 37.93 41.32
N PRO A 349 34.86 38.56 40.42
CA PRO A 349 35.76 39.66 40.79
C PRO A 349 35.04 40.87 41.38
N HIS A 350 33.84 41.20 40.90
CA HIS A 350 33.05 42.33 41.43
C HIS A 350 32.57 42.09 42.88
N ILE A 351 32.33 40.84 43.28
CA ILE A 351 31.93 40.50 44.66
C ILE A 351 33.16 40.52 45.58
N ALA A 352 34.29 40.03 45.07
CA ALA A 352 35.56 40.02 45.80
C ALA A 352 36.17 41.42 45.99
N GLU A 353 36.04 42.32 45.00
CA GLU A 353 36.43 43.72 45.15
C GLU A 353 35.59 44.43 46.22
N ALA A 354 34.27 44.15 46.25
CA ALA A 354 33.36 44.74 47.25
C ALA A 354 33.66 44.28 48.69
N SER A 355 34.17 43.06 48.87
CA SER A 355 34.58 42.55 50.18
C SER A 355 35.98 42.99 50.62
N SER A 356 36.73 43.69 49.75
CA SER A 356 38.13 44.14 50.00
C SER A 356 39.07 43.01 50.45
N LEU A 357 38.73 41.75 50.14
CA LEU A 357 39.54 40.59 50.45
C LEU A 357 40.56 40.40 49.33
N LYS A 358 41.83 40.28 49.72
CA LYS A 358 42.90 39.88 48.80
C LYS A 358 43.16 38.38 48.94
N TYR A 359 43.51 37.72 47.83
CA TYR A 359 43.69 36.27 47.77
C TYR A 359 45.13 35.87 47.38
N PRO A 360 45.61 34.69 47.84
CA PRO A 360 46.84 34.09 47.33
C PRO A 360 46.74 33.79 45.84
N TYR A 361 47.89 33.79 45.15
CA TYR A 361 47.97 33.56 43.70
C TYR A 361 47.28 32.26 43.27
N GLU A 362 47.35 31.19 44.07
CA GLU A 362 46.77 29.89 43.68
C GLU A 362 45.26 29.88 43.65
N VAL A 363 44.60 30.70 44.48
CA VAL A 363 43.14 30.84 44.43
C VAL A 363 42.74 31.56 43.14
N LEU A 364 43.52 32.56 42.73
CA LEU A 364 43.31 33.29 41.47
C LEU A 364 43.56 32.37 40.27
N PHE A 365 44.69 31.64 40.26
CA PHE A 365 45.04 30.68 39.21
C PHE A 365 44.00 29.57 39.08
N ARG A 366 43.56 28.99 40.20
CA ARG A 366 42.48 28.01 40.22
C ARG A 366 41.19 28.58 39.64
N SER A 367 40.79 29.79 40.05
CA SER A 367 39.57 30.43 39.56
C SER A 367 39.62 30.72 38.06
N LEU A 368 40.79 31.11 37.54
CA LEU A 368 41.01 31.26 36.10
C LEU A 368 40.88 29.92 35.37
N GLN A 369 41.50 28.86 35.89
CA GLN A 369 41.43 27.53 35.29
C GLN A 369 40.02 26.96 35.31
N LYS A 370 39.27 27.14 36.41
CA LYS A 370 37.87 26.70 36.51
C LYS A 370 36.99 27.43 35.49
N LEU A 371 37.11 28.77 35.41
CA LEU A 371 36.39 29.56 34.41
C LEU A 371 36.73 29.11 32.98
N LEU A 372 38.01 28.82 32.69
CA LEU A 372 38.44 28.31 31.40
C LEU A 372 37.79 26.96 31.09
N MET A 373 37.79 26.02 32.04
CA MET A 373 37.15 24.72 31.85
C MET A 373 35.64 24.85 31.62
N ASP A 374 34.93 25.60 32.46
CA ASP A 374 33.47 25.77 32.34
C ASP A 374 33.11 26.46 31.00
N THR A 375 33.91 27.43 30.57
CA THR A 375 33.77 28.08 29.26
C THR A 375 34.02 27.07 28.13
N ALA A 376 35.12 26.32 28.17
CA ALA A 376 35.43 25.32 27.15
C ALA A 376 34.36 24.23 27.03
N THR A 377 33.80 23.75 28.14
CA THR A 377 32.69 22.79 28.14
C THR A 377 31.41 23.36 27.54
N SER A 378 31.09 24.62 27.83
CA SER A 378 29.92 25.31 27.25
C SER A 378 30.08 25.58 25.75
N GLU A 379 31.27 25.98 25.31
CA GLU A 379 31.60 26.13 23.89
C GLU A 379 31.56 24.78 23.19
N TYR A 380 32.11 23.72 23.78
CA TYR A 380 32.07 22.38 23.19
C TYR A 380 30.63 21.94 22.94
N THR A 381 29.73 22.14 23.90
CA THR A 381 28.31 21.78 23.75
C THR A 381 27.63 22.61 22.65
N THR A 382 27.98 23.89 22.55
CA THR A 382 27.44 24.80 21.53
C THR A 382 27.99 24.46 20.14
N VAL A 383 29.30 24.26 20.02
CA VAL A 383 30.00 23.91 18.77
C VAL A 383 29.62 22.52 18.28
N PHE A 384 29.44 21.53 19.17
CA PHE A 384 28.99 20.19 18.78
C PHE A 384 27.51 20.16 18.37
N CYS A 385 26.71 21.14 18.80
CA CYS A 385 25.39 21.37 18.22
C CYS A 385 25.46 21.99 16.82
N THR A 386 26.56 22.69 16.50
CA THR A 386 26.80 23.25 15.15
C THR A 386 27.55 22.31 14.20
N SER A 387 28.36 21.39 14.73
CA SER A 387 29.19 20.42 13.99
C SER A 387 28.37 19.22 13.53
#